data_AF-A0A3B8TQT0-F1
#
_entry.id   AF-A0A3B8TQT0-F1
#
_cell.length_a   1.000
_cell.length_b   1.000
_cell.length_c   1.000
_cell.angle_alpha   90.00
_cell.angle_beta   90.00
_cell.angle_gamma   90.00
#
_symmetry.space_group_name_H-M   'P 1'
#
loop_
_entity.id
_entity.type
_entity.pdbx_description
1 polymer ?
#
loop_
_entity_poly.entity_id
_entity_poly.type
_entity_poly.pdbx_seq_one_letter_code
_entity_poly.pdbx_strand_id
1 'polypeptide(L)'
;MISLRNTTVIIGITGLLITLIQCQGDNLPPNPYDAIQDPDDLSNDSIPLASLEGLQTKVFGPTCANSGCHDGTFEPDFRTAEASYNSLVYQPIIKNYVSNPLTCRALPFNASNSMILRRLTEDIDGISGIMPLATEPDSDWETNKENYIAALSEWINAGCPDLLGNIASTSDYIPQLKGFQVTATGSTLPFPRAENYSIQVPSSTTSIDLWFALSDESGNPLLVDSLFLSYSRDNYSNSFRYAVQTTGSTAYVDYYGISSNYSYKVTIPSPDQIFLENTFVFAQVRANDGVNIPVLLPGPVTLPHIKNYYSFRCTN
;
A
#
# COMPACT_ATOMS: atom_id res chain seq x y z
N MET A 1 42.44 38.93 -53.45
CA MET A 1 40.99 38.72 -53.66
C MET A 1 40.62 37.32 -53.17
N ILE A 2 40.19 37.20 -51.92
CA ILE A 2 39.53 35.98 -51.45
C ILE A 2 38.10 36.05 -52.00
N SER A 3 37.74 35.12 -52.88
CA SER A 3 36.42 35.05 -53.52
C SER A 3 35.32 35.00 -52.45
N LEU A 4 34.20 35.72 -52.66
CA LEU A 4 33.02 35.71 -51.77
C LEU A 4 32.53 34.28 -51.44
N ARG A 5 32.80 33.30 -52.33
CA ARG A 5 32.48 31.89 -52.11
C ARG A 5 33.28 31.24 -50.98
N ASN A 6 34.50 31.69 -50.74
CA ASN A 6 35.36 31.16 -49.67
C ASN A 6 34.98 31.74 -48.31
N THR A 7 34.47 32.98 -48.27
CA THR A 7 34.01 33.62 -47.03
C THR A 7 32.75 32.95 -46.48
N THR A 8 31.80 32.56 -47.34
CA THR A 8 30.57 31.86 -46.92
C THR A 8 30.85 30.44 -46.42
N VAL A 9 31.82 29.73 -47.02
CA VAL A 9 32.22 28.39 -46.59
C VAL A 9 32.95 28.43 -45.24
N ILE A 10 33.82 29.42 -45.03
CA ILE A 10 34.52 29.60 -43.74
C ILE A 10 33.52 29.97 -42.63
N ILE A 11 32.56 30.85 -42.89
CA ILE A 11 31.51 31.20 -41.91
C ILE A 11 30.62 29.99 -41.60
N GLY A 12 30.26 29.19 -42.61
CA GLY A 12 29.48 27.96 -42.43
C GLY A 12 30.19 26.87 -41.62
N ILE A 13 31.50 26.65 -41.85
CA ILE A 13 32.30 25.67 -41.11
C ILE A 13 32.54 26.15 -39.66
N THR A 14 32.78 27.45 -39.47
CA THR A 14 32.97 28.01 -38.12
C THR A 14 31.67 27.98 -37.31
N GLY A 15 30.52 28.25 -37.94
CA GLY A 15 29.20 28.14 -37.30
C GLY A 15 28.83 26.69 -36.91
N LEU A 16 29.21 25.71 -37.73
CA LEU A 16 29.00 24.29 -37.43
C LEU A 16 29.95 23.75 -36.35
N LEU A 17 31.16 24.31 -36.21
CA LEU A 17 32.06 23.95 -35.11
C LEU A 17 31.60 24.52 -33.76
N ILE A 18 30.93 25.68 -33.74
CA ILE A 18 30.45 26.30 -32.49
C ILE A 18 29.22 25.56 -31.94
N THR A 19 28.39 24.93 -32.78
CA THR A 19 27.24 24.13 -32.31
C THR A 19 27.63 22.75 -31.76
N LEU A 20 28.82 22.24 -32.06
CA LEU A 20 29.31 20.95 -31.54
C LEU A 20 29.97 21.05 -30.15
N ILE A 21 30.19 22.26 -29.62
CA ILE A 21 30.84 22.48 -28.31
C ILE A 21 29.81 22.69 -27.18
N GLN A 22 28.52 22.82 -27.48
CA GLN A 22 27.47 23.06 -26.47
C GLN A 22 26.88 21.80 -25.81
N CYS A 23 27.50 20.62 -25.99
CA CYS A 23 27.04 19.38 -25.36
C CYS A 23 28.13 18.75 -24.44
N GLN A 24 28.88 19.57 -23.72
CA GLN A 24 29.63 19.08 -22.56
C GLN A 24 28.73 19.20 -21.33
N GLY A 25 28.28 18.05 -20.83
CA GLY A 25 27.38 17.89 -19.68
C GLY A 25 28.02 18.23 -18.32
N ASP A 26 28.94 19.20 -18.29
CA ASP A 26 29.80 19.46 -17.12
C ASP A 26 29.15 20.42 -16.11
N ASN A 27 27.87 20.73 -16.26
CA ASN A 27 27.10 21.53 -15.30
C ASN A 27 25.83 20.80 -14.84
N LEU A 28 25.90 19.48 -14.64
CA LEU A 28 24.92 18.83 -13.79
C LEU A 28 25.17 19.29 -12.35
N PRO A 29 24.14 19.64 -11.58
CA PRO A 29 24.31 19.80 -10.14
C PRO A 29 24.97 18.53 -9.59
N PRO A 30 25.92 18.64 -8.63
CA PRO A 30 26.54 17.47 -8.04
C PRO A 30 25.44 16.50 -7.62
N ASN A 31 25.54 15.24 -8.02
CA ASN A 31 24.52 14.30 -7.62
C ASN A 31 24.55 14.24 -6.08
N PRO A 32 23.43 14.54 -5.40
CA PRO A 32 23.41 14.63 -3.94
C PRO A 32 23.77 13.29 -3.25
N TYR A 33 23.80 12.20 -4.02
CA TYR A 33 24.23 10.88 -3.59
C TYR A 33 25.74 10.60 -3.85
N ASP A 34 26.48 11.43 -4.59
CA ASP A 34 27.91 11.21 -4.88
C ASP A 34 28.80 11.29 -3.62
N ALA A 35 28.35 12.02 -2.60
CA ALA A 35 29.02 12.13 -1.31
C ALA A 35 28.59 11.04 -0.31
N ILE A 36 27.57 10.25 -0.66
CA ILE A 36 27.15 9.10 0.11
C ILE A 36 27.98 7.93 -0.39
N GLN A 37 29.02 7.58 0.36
CA GLN A 37 29.56 6.22 0.23
C GLN A 37 28.45 5.30 0.72
N ASP A 38 27.96 4.41 -0.17
CA ASP A 38 27.25 3.24 0.29
C ASP A 38 28.13 2.59 1.37
N PRO A 39 27.57 2.19 2.52
CA PRO A 39 28.34 1.44 3.48
C PRO A 39 28.91 0.21 2.76
N ASP A 40 30.24 0.19 2.58
CA ASP A 40 31.00 -0.89 1.92
C ASP A 40 30.86 -2.26 2.63
N ASP A 41 30.10 -2.31 3.72
CA ASP A 41 29.71 -3.52 4.42
C ASP A 41 28.22 -3.41 4.78
N LEU A 42 27.36 -3.73 3.80
CA LEU A 42 26.24 -4.58 4.18
C LEU A 42 26.91 -5.88 4.63
N SER A 43 26.96 -6.12 5.94
CA SER A 43 27.36 -7.43 6.46
C SER A 43 26.61 -8.46 5.60
N ASN A 44 27.37 -9.33 4.95
CA ASN A 44 26.83 -10.46 4.21
C ASN A 44 26.27 -11.49 5.21
N ASP A 45 25.38 -11.03 6.10
CA ASP A 45 24.46 -11.88 6.82
C ASP A 45 23.60 -12.47 5.73
N SER A 46 23.95 -13.70 5.33
CA SER A 46 23.24 -14.39 4.26
C SER A 46 21.77 -14.44 4.67
N ILE A 47 20.90 -13.76 3.92
CA ILE A 47 19.46 -13.73 4.19
C ILE A 47 19.01 -15.19 4.40
N PRO A 48 18.49 -15.57 5.58
CA PRO A 48 18.11 -16.94 5.84
C PRO A 48 17.09 -17.39 4.81
N LEU A 49 17.29 -18.55 4.17
CA LEU A 49 16.37 -19.03 3.14
C LEU A 49 14.94 -19.20 3.68
N ALA A 50 14.79 -19.60 4.95
CA ALA A 50 13.52 -19.74 5.67
C ALA A 50 13.01 -18.41 6.29
N SER A 51 13.36 -17.27 5.70
CA SER A 51 12.76 -15.96 5.98
C SER A 51 11.86 -15.54 4.82
N LEU A 52 10.96 -14.57 5.05
CA LEU A 52 10.13 -14.04 3.96
C LEU A 52 10.99 -13.42 2.86
N GLU A 53 12.07 -12.74 3.23
CA GLU A 53 13.07 -12.17 2.32
C GLU A 53 13.80 -13.26 1.52
N GLY A 54 14.23 -14.33 2.19
CA GLY A 54 14.89 -15.47 1.56
C GLY A 54 13.98 -16.18 0.57
N LEU A 55 12.73 -16.46 0.98
CA LEU A 55 11.72 -17.06 0.13
C LEU A 55 11.33 -16.13 -1.02
N GLN A 56 11.20 -14.82 -0.79
CA GLN A 56 10.89 -13.88 -1.86
C GLN A 56 12.00 -13.85 -2.92
N THR A 57 13.26 -13.81 -2.50
CA THR A 57 14.42 -13.70 -3.39
C THR A 57 14.76 -15.00 -4.10
N LYS A 58 14.47 -16.16 -3.51
CA LYS A 58 14.85 -17.47 -4.06
C LYS A 58 13.69 -18.31 -4.60
N VAL A 59 12.47 -18.04 -4.16
CA VAL A 59 11.29 -18.87 -4.48
C VAL A 59 10.20 -18.03 -5.14
N PHE A 60 9.54 -17.14 -4.40
CA PHE A 60 8.32 -16.47 -4.87
C PHE A 60 8.58 -15.58 -6.10
N GLY A 61 9.62 -14.74 -6.05
CA GLY A 61 10.01 -13.88 -7.17
C GLY A 61 10.40 -14.66 -8.42
N PRO A 62 11.48 -15.47 -8.39
CA PRO A 62 12.02 -16.09 -9.61
C PRO A 62 11.23 -17.29 -10.12
N THR A 63 10.43 -17.95 -9.26
CA THR A 63 9.71 -19.18 -9.65
C THR A 63 8.22 -18.95 -9.84
N CYS A 64 7.61 -18.07 -9.04
CA CYS A 64 6.15 -17.94 -9.00
C CYS A 64 5.66 -16.66 -9.70
N ALA A 65 6.35 -15.53 -9.52
CA ALA A 65 5.99 -14.22 -10.06
C ALA A 65 6.31 -14.03 -11.55
N ASN A 66 6.14 -15.10 -12.34
CA ASN A 66 6.37 -15.09 -13.79
C ASN A 66 5.14 -14.60 -14.55
N SER A 67 5.37 -14.01 -15.72
CA SER A 67 4.31 -13.46 -16.58
C SER A 67 3.25 -14.52 -16.91
N GLY A 68 1.98 -14.21 -16.65
CA GLY A 68 0.86 -15.14 -16.85
C GLY A 68 0.73 -16.25 -15.79
N CYS A 69 1.62 -16.27 -14.79
CA CYS A 69 1.48 -17.06 -13.56
C CYS A 69 1.02 -16.10 -12.44
N HIS A 70 1.81 -15.88 -11.40
CA HIS A 70 1.42 -15.05 -10.25
C HIS A 70 2.06 -13.66 -10.29
N ASP A 71 1.90 -12.98 -11.43
CA ASP A 71 2.43 -11.65 -11.72
C ASP A 71 1.55 -10.49 -11.18
N GLY A 72 0.63 -10.80 -10.26
CA GLY A 72 -0.31 -9.85 -9.68
C GLY A 72 -1.56 -9.58 -10.52
N THR A 73 -1.77 -10.29 -11.63
CA THR A 73 -3.06 -10.29 -12.35
C THR A 73 -4.15 -11.05 -11.58
N PHE A 74 -3.76 -12.01 -10.75
CA PHE A 74 -4.64 -12.78 -9.87
C PHE A 74 -3.90 -13.25 -8.63
N GLU A 75 -4.64 -13.75 -7.64
CA GLU A 75 -4.07 -14.23 -6.38
C GLU A 75 -3.63 -15.71 -6.42
N PRO A 76 -2.59 -16.11 -5.67
CA PRO A 76 -1.70 -15.23 -4.88
C PRO A 76 -0.82 -14.31 -5.74
N ASP A 77 -0.40 -13.17 -5.20
CA ASP A 77 0.49 -12.21 -5.86
C ASP A 77 1.88 -12.34 -5.24
N PHE A 78 2.88 -12.68 -6.06
CA PHE A 78 4.25 -12.95 -5.61
C PHE A 78 5.27 -11.87 -6.01
N ARG A 79 4.82 -10.73 -6.55
CA ARG A 79 5.73 -9.69 -7.08
C ARG A 79 6.61 -9.03 -6.03
N THR A 80 6.12 -8.91 -4.80
CA THR A 80 6.86 -8.32 -3.67
C THR A 80 6.68 -9.18 -2.43
N ALA A 81 7.59 -9.04 -1.46
CA ALA A 81 7.49 -9.77 -0.20
C ALA A 81 6.17 -9.50 0.53
N GLU A 82 5.71 -8.24 0.56
CA GLU A 82 4.45 -7.87 1.18
C GLU A 82 3.24 -8.40 0.41
N ALA A 83 3.27 -8.40 -0.93
CA ALA A 83 2.21 -9.00 -1.73
C ALA A 83 2.14 -10.51 -1.49
N SER A 84 3.30 -11.18 -1.47
CA SER A 84 3.42 -12.61 -1.14
C SER A 84 2.83 -12.90 0.24
N TYR A 85 3.19 -12.11 1.25
CA TYR A 85 2.72 -12.27 2.62
C TYR A 85 1.20 -12.10 2.72
N ASN A 86 0.69 -10.94 2.28
CA ASN A 86 -0.73 -10.59 2.41
C ASN A 86 -1.64 -11.44 1.51
N SER A 87 -1.11 -12.05 0.44
CA SER A 87 -1.87 -12.97 -0.40
C SER A 87 -1.71 -14.45 -0.01
N LEU A 88 -0.85 -14.81 0.95
CA LEU A 88 -0.67 -16.19 1.43
C LEU A 88 -1.17 -16.41 2.86
N VAL A 89 -0.74 -15.59 3.81
CA VAL A 89 -0.90 -15.88 5.23
C VAL A 89 -2.37 -15.71 5.62
N TYR A 90 -2.96 -16.78 6.15
CA TYR A 90 -4.39 -16.90 6.47
C TYR A 90 -5.37 -16.68 5.31
N GLN A 91 -4.90 -16.47 4.08
CA GLN A 91 -5.78 -16.11 2.98
C GLN A 91 -6.64 -17.29 2.48
N PRO A 92 -7.88 -17.02 2.01
CA PRO A 92 -8.80 -18.04 1.51
C PRO A 92 -8.23 -18.82 0.32
N ILE A 93 -8.50 -20.11 0.27
CA ILE A 93 -8.09 -20.97 -0.84
C ILE A 93 -9.06 -20.79 -2.01
N ILE A 94 -8.55 -20.40 -3.19
CA ILE A 94 -9.35 -20.26 -4.42
C ILE A 94 -9.79 -21.63 -4.95
N LYS A 95 -8.88 -22.60 -4.92
CA LYS A 95 -9.11 -23.96 -5.41
C LYS A 95 -8.68 -24.97 -4.37
N ASN A 96 -9.65 -25.62 -3.75
CA ASN A 96 -9.47 -26.55 -2.65
C ASN A 96 -9.89 -27.97 -3.04
N TYR A 97 -9.49 -28.96 -2.26
CA TYR A 97 -9.94 -30.33 -2.42
C TYR A 97 -11.43 -30.45 -2.11
N VAL A 98 -12.11 -31.34 -2.84
CA VAL A 98 -13.50 -31.73 -2.52
C VAL A 98 -13.54 -32.59 -1.25
N SER A 99 -12.55 -33.46 -1.05
CA SER A 99 -12.40 -34.26 0.17
C SER A 99 -11.27 -33.74 1.04
N ASN A 100 -11.55 -33.47 2.32
CA ASN A 100 -10.63 -32.90 3.31
C ASN A 100 -10.08 -31.51 2.92
N PRO A 101 -10.94 -30.49 2.84
CA PRO A 101 -10.52 -29.14 2.48
C PRO A 101 -9.58 -28.55 3.54
N LEU A 102 -8.55 -27.86 3.09
CA LEU A 102 -7.71 -27.02 3.96
C LEU A 102 -8.38 -25.67 4.23
N THR A 103 -7.88 -24.91 5.18
CA THR A 103 -8.52 -23.65 5.61
C THR A 103 -7.96 -22.42 4.92
N CYS A 104 -6.65 -22.38 4.66
CA CYS A 104 -5.99 -21.21 4.07
C CYS A 104 -4.74 -21.58 3.26
N ARG A 105 -4.20 -20.59 2.52
CA ARG A 105 -3.03 -20.77 1.64
C ARG A 105 -1.76 -21.07 2.43
N ALA A 106 -1.47 -20.27 3.45
CA ALA A 106 -0.48 -20.59 4.48
C ALA A 106 -1.12 -20.47 5.87
N LEU A 107 -1.00 -21.52 6.68
CA LEU A 107 -1.50 -21.58 8.05
C LEU A 107 -0.32 -21.48 9.02
N PRO A 108 -0.12 -20.34 9.69
CA PRO A 108 0.91 -20.19 10.71
C PRO A 108 0.98 -21.37 11.69
N PHE A 109 2.20 -21.80 11.99
CA PHE A 109 2.52 -22.94 12.87
C PHE A 109 2.04 -24.31 12.37
N ASN A 110 1.53 -24.41 11.14
CA ASN A 110 1.04 -25.68 10.59
C ASN A 110 1.27 -25.80 9.09
N ALA A 111 2.52 -26.05 8.70
CA ALA A 111 2.92 -26.35 7.33
C ALA A 111 2.10 -27.49 6.72
N SER A 112 1.83 -28.56 7.47
CA SER A 112 1.12 -29.75 6.97
C SER A 112 -0.32 -29.47 6.49
N ASN A 113 -0.95 -28.43 7.02
CA ASN A 113 -2.30 -27.97 6.66
C ASN A 113 -2.28 -26.67 5.82
N SER A 114 -1.14 -26.34 5.21
CA SER A 114 -0.99 -25.17 4.34
C SER A 114 -1.10 -25.55 2.87
N MET A 115 -2.06 -24.95 2.15
CA MET A 115 -2.29 -25.27 0.74
C MET A 115 -1.09 -24.96 -0.16
N ILE A 116 -0.29 -23.94 0.14
CA ILE A 116 0.89 -23.60 -0.69
C ILE A 116 1.87 -24.78 -0.78
N LEU A 117 2.12 -25.50 0.32
CA LEU A 117 2.98 -26.68 0.30
C LEU A 117 2.35 -27.83 -0.49
N ARG A 118 1.04 -28.06 -0.33
CA ARG A 118 0.31 -29.06 -1.13
C ARG A 118 0.43 -28.80 -2.62
N ARG A 119 0.28 -27.54 -3.06
CA ARG A 119 0.42 -27.18 -4.48
C ARG A 119 1.80 -27.50 -5.03
N LEU A 120 2.84 -27.47 -4.20
CA LEU A 120 4.23 -27.76 -4.58
C LEU A 120 4.57 -29.26 -4.53
N THR A 121 3.74 -30.10 -3.90
CA THR A 121 4.04 -31.53 -3.71
C THR A 121 3.00 -32.48 -4.29
N GLU A 122 1.79 -32.01 -4.58
CA GLU A 122 0.65 -32.82 -4.96
C GLU A 122 -0.16 -32.19 -6.11
N ASP A 123 -0.62 -33.02 -7.03
CA ASP A 123 -1.66 -32.64 -7.98
C ASP A 123 -3.02 -32.75 -7.29
N ILE A 124 -3.63 -31.61 -7.01
CA ILE A 124 -4.77 -31.53 -6.10
C ILE A 124 -6.11 -31.93 -6.73
N ASP A 125 -6.19 -31.98 -8.06
CA ASP A 125 -7.43 -32.29 -8.78
C ASP A 125 -7.23 -33.10 -10.07
N GLY A 126 -6.00 -33.49 -10.38
CA GLY A 126 -5.66 -34.26 -11.59
C GLY A 126 -5.65 -33.44 -12.87
N ILE A 127 -5.88 -32.12 -12.78
CA ILE A 127 -5.96 -31.20 -13.92
C ILE A 127 -4.93 -30.09 -13.80
N SER A 128 -4.72 -29.56 -12.59
CA SER A 128 -3.83 -28.42 -12.35
C SER A 128 -2.37 -28.81 -12.15
N GLY A 129 -2.05 -30.09 -11.99
CA GLY A 129 -0.67 -30.56 -11.80
C GLY A 129 -0.03 -30.06 -10.51
N ILE A 130 1.25 -30.40 -10.34
CA ILE A 130 2.12 -29.90 -9.27
C ILE A 130 2.73 -28.57 -9.74
N MET A 131 2.67 -27.55 -8.89
CA MET A 131 3.25 -26.23 -9.14
C MET A 131 4.76 -26.22 -8.83
N PRO A 132 5.53 -25.35 -9.51
CA PRO A 132 5.16 -24.51 -10.65
C PRO A 132 4.90 -25.37 -11.91
N LEU A 133 3.88 -25.00 -12.70
CA LEU A 133 3.56 -25.71 -13.95
C LEU A 133 4.59 -25.49 -15.05
N ALA A 134 5.31 -24.36 -14.98
CA ALA A 134 6.40 -24.01 -15.84
C ALA A 134 7.38 -23.13 -15.06
N THR A 135 8.65 -23.23 -15.41
CA THR A 135 9.71 -22.38 -14.85
C THR A 135 10.40 -21.64 -15.99
N GLU A 136 10.97 -20.48 -15.68
CA GLU A 136 11.81 -19.78 -16.65
C GLU A 136 13.05 -20.62 -17.02
N PRO A 137 13.63 -20.43 -18.23
CA PRO A 137 14.76 -21.25 -18.69
C PRO A 137 16.00 -21.23 -17.79
N ASP A 138 16.20 -20.15 -17.03
CA ASP A 138 17.31 -19.95 -16.09
C ASP A 138 16.92 -20.22 -14.62
N SER A 139 15.72 -20.74 -14.39
CA SER A 139 15.26 -21.09 -13.04
C SER A 139 16.09 -22.23 -12.45
N ASP A 140 16.46 -22.08 -11.17
CA ASP A 140 17.16 -23.09 -10.40
C ASP A 140 16.21 -24.02 -9.61
N TRP A 141 14.90 -23.87 -9.82
CA TRP A 141 13.86 -24.58 -9.09
C TRP A 141 14.04 -26.09 -9.12
N GLU A 142 14.19 -26.71 -10.29
CA GLU A 142 14.29 -28.17 -10.39
C GLU A 142 15.49 -28.75 -9.63
N THR A 143 16.56 -27.96 -9.47
CA THR A 143 17.75 -28.37 -8.72
C THR A 143 17.56 -28.19 -7.20
N ASN A 144 16.82 -27.16 -6.78
CA ASN A 144 16.75 -26.72 -5.38
C ASN A 144 15.38 -26.91 -4.72
N LYS A 145 14.36 -27.41 -5.43
CA LYS A 145 12.97 -27.48 -4.96
C LYS A 145 12.80 -28.16 -3.60
N GLU A 146 13.58 -29.20 -3.30
CA GLU A 146 13.52 -29.86 -1.99
C GLU A 146 13.93 -28.91 -0.86
N ASN A 147 15.01 -28.14 -1.05
CA ASN A 147 15.47 -27.13 -0.09
C ASN A 147 14.48 -25.97 0.02
N TYR A 148 13.92 -25.52 -1.10
CA TYR A 148 12.95 -24.43 -1.12
C TYR A 148 11.63 -24.80 -0.45
N ILE A 149 11.12 -26.00 -0.70
CA ILE A 149 9.93 -26.53 -0.03
C ILE A 149 10.20 -26.73 1.47
N ALA A 150 11.38 -27.22 1.84
CA ALA A 150 11.77 -27.35 3.24
C ALA A 150 11.84 -26.00 3.96
N ALA A 151 12.47 -24.99 3.34
CA ALA A 151 12.56 -23.64 3.89
C ALA A 151 11.18 -22.96 4.01
N LEU A 152 10.29 -23.16 3.03
CA LEU A 152 8.92 -22.67 3.10
C LEU A 152 8.15 -23.34 4.25
N SER A 153 8.33 -24.64 4.43
CA SER A 153 7.75 -25.38 5.56
C SER A 153 8.28 -24.88 6.90
N GLU A 154 9.58 -24.59 7.00
CA GLU A 154 10.20 -24.01 8.19
C GLU A 154 9.64 -22.62 8.50
N TRP A 155 9.57 -21.72 7.52
CA TRP A 155 8.99 -20.39 7.67
C TRP A 155 7.52 -20.45 8.13
N ILE A 156 6.71 -21.35 7.58
CA ILE A 156 5.32 -21.53 8.01
C ILE A 156 5.25 -22.04 9.44
N ASN A 157 6.06 -23.04 9.79
CA ASN A 157 6.07 -23.61 11.15
C ASN A 157 6.62 -22.62 12.20
N ALA A 158 7.43 -21.64 11.79
CA ALA A 158 7.84 -20.51 12.61
C ALA A 158 6.72 -19.46 12.83
N GLY A 159 5.55 -19.65 12.21
CA GLY A 159 4.39 -18.77 12.36
C GLY A 159 4.21 -17.78 11.20
N CYS A 160 4.90 -17.97 10.07
CA CYS A 160 4.90 -17.02 8.96
C CYS A 160 5.27 -15.60 9.43
N PRO A 161 6.48 -15.36 9.96
CA PRO A 161 6.92 -14.00 10.30
C PRO A 161 6.97 -13.10 9.06
N ASP A 162 6.49 -11.86 9.18
CA ASP A 162 6.66 -10.81 8.18
C ASP A 162 8.12 -10.29 8.15
N LEU A 163 8.40 -9.29 7.30
CA LEU A 163 9.74 -8.66 7.17
C LEU A 163 10.26 -8.03 8.48
N LEU A 164 9.39 -7.80 9.46
CA LEU A 164 9.72 -7.23 10.76
C LEU A 164 9.72 -8.29 11.87
N GLY A 165 9.49 -9.56 11.52
CA GLY A 165 9.39 -10.67 12.48
C GLY A 165 8.05 -10.77 13.20
N ASN A 166 7.03 -10.01 12.80
CA ASN A 166 5.70 -10.11 13.40
C ASN A 166 4.95 -11.33 12.85
N ILE A 167 4.20 -11.99 13.73
CA ILE A 167 3.38 -13.14 13.38
C ILE A 167 1.92 -12.69 13.34
N ALA A 168 1.25 -12.92 12.22
CA ALA A 168 -0.19 -12.70 12.10
C ALA A 168 -0.93 -13.62 13.10
N SER A 169 -1.88 -13.06 13.85
CA SER A 169 -2.68 -13.81 14.81
C SER A 169 -3.93 -14.44 14.19
N THR A 170 -4.45 -13.85 13.11
CA THR A 170 -5.65 -14.30 12.40
C THR A 170 -5.63 -13.83 10.93
N SER A 171 -6.64 -14.24 10.15
CA SER A 171 -6.93 -13.69 8.81
C SER A 171 -7.42 -12.24 8.85
N ASP A 172 -7.69 -11.71 10.04
CA ASP A 172 -8.32 -10.41 10.20
C ASP A 172 -7.31 -9.30 10.00
N TYR A 173 -7.48 -8.54 8.92
CA TYR A 173 -6.71 -7.33 8.71
C TYR A 173 -7.12 -6.28 9.72
N ILE A 174 -6.19 -5.41 10.10
CA ILE A 174 -6.57 -4.19 10.82
C ILE A 174 -7.64 -3.41 10.03
N PRO A 175 -8.52 -2.66 10.71
CA PRO A 175 -9.55 -1.87 10.06
C PRO A 175 -8.95 -0.99 8.96
N GLN A 176 -9.61 -0.97 7.81
CA GLN A 176 -9.15 -0.29 6.60
C GLN A 176 -9.94 0.99 6.36
N LEU A 177 -9.23 2.03 5.91
CA LEU A 177 -9.84 3.24 5.39
C LEU A 177 -10.67 2.93 4.13
N LYS A 178 -11.86 3.51 3.98
CA LYS A 178 -12.65 3.46 2.75
C LYS A 178 -13.04 4.83 2.23
N GLY A 179 -13.37 5.77 3.10
CA GLY A 179 -13.73 7.11 2.67
C GLY A 179 -13.82 8.14 3.78
N PHE A 180 -13.75 9.40 3.37
CA PHE A 180 -13.95 10.58 4.19
C PHE A 180 -14.82 11.57 3.43
N GLN A 181 -15.82 12.18 4.04
CA GLN A 181 -16.63 13.22 3.41
C GLN A 181 -17.01 14.30 4.41
N VAL A 182 -17.23 15.52 3.92
CA VAL A 182 -17.73 16.63 4.74
C VAL A 182 -18.97 17.20 4.07
N THR A 183 -20.03 17.37 4.85
CA THR A 183 -21.27 18.02 4.42
C THR A 183 -21.59 19.18 5.35
N ALA A 184 -22.47 20.10 4.92
CA ALA A 184 -23.19 20.93 5.88
C ALA A 184 -24.05 20.03 6.77
N THR A 185 -24.14 20.31 8.07
CA THR A 185 -24.89 19.46 9.00
C THR A 185 -26.33 19.23 8.53
N GLY A 186 -26.73 17.97 8.45
CA GLY A 186 -28.06 17.55 7.94
C GLY A 186 -28.20 17.50 6.42
N SER A 187 -27.19 17.92 5.65
CA SER A 187 -27.17 17.80 4.20
C SER A 187 -26.63 16.44 3.75
N THR A 188 -27.17 15.93 2.64
CA THR A 188 -26.64 14.76 1.93
C THR A 188 -25.71 15.14 0.78
N LEU A 189 -25.50 16.43 0.51
CA LEU A 189 -24.61 16.90 -0.54
C LEU A 189 -23.19 17.11 0.03
N PRO A 190 -22.19 16.30 -0.37
CA PRO A 190 -20.80 16.52 0.03
C PRO A 190 -20.26 17.79 -0.58
N PHE A 191 -19.39 18.46 0.17
CA PHE A 191 -18.61 19.58 -0.34
C PHE A 191 -17.60 19.10 -1.40
N PRO A 192 -17.25 19.96 -2.36
CA PRO A 192 -16.32 19.59 -3.42
C PRO A 192 -14.91 19.40 -2.90
N ARG A 193 -14.14 18.55 -3.57
CA ARG A 193 -12.69 18.42 -3.36
C ARG A 193 -11.93 19.35 -4.30
N ALA A 194 -10.81 19.90 -3.82
CA ALA A 194 -9.84 20.60 -4.65
C ALA A 194 -8.89 19.60 -5.35
N GLU A 195 -8.05 20.10 -6.27
CA GLU A 195 -7.07 19.29 -7.01
C GLU A 195 -6.09 18.53 -6.10
N ASN A 196 -5.82 19.07 -4.91
CA ASN A 196 -4.99 18.42 -3.88
C ASN A 196 -5.75 17.41 -3.01
N TYR A 197 -6.94 17.00 -3.44
CA TYR A 197 -7.86 16.07 -2.78
C TYR A 197 -8.51 16.53 -1.47
N SER A 198 -8.16 17.70 -0.94
CA SER A 198 -8.81 18.24 0.27
C SER A 198 -10.23 18.73 -0.01
N ILE A 199 -11.14 18.51 0.93
CA ILE A 199 -12.52 19.00 0.84
C ILE A 199 -12.56 20.51 1.13
N GLN A 200 -13.30 21.27 0.31
CA GLN A 200 -13.44 22.73 0.43
C GLN A 200 -14.74 23.07 1.16
N VAL A 201 -14.63 23.52 2.41
CA VAL A 201 -15.76 23.92 3.24
C VAL A 201 -15.97 25.43 3.10
N PRO A 202 -17.10 25.90 2.55
CA PRO A 202 -17.37 27.34 2.46
C PRO A 202 -17.38 28.01 3.84
N SER A 203 -16.78 29.19 3.96
CA SER A 203 -16.67 29.94 5.22
C SER A 203 -18.02 30.39 5.78
N SER A 204 -19.06 30.46 4.94
CA SER A 204 -20.44 30.71 5.35
C SER A 204 -21.14 29.51 6.01
N THR A 205 -20.48 28.35 6.08
CA THR A 205 -21.07 27.12 6.64
C THR A 205 -21.12 27.21 8.16
N THR A 206 -22.31 27.22 8.73
CA THR A 206 -22.52 27.37 10.18
C THR A 206 -22.23 26.11 10.99
N SER A 207 -22.31 24.93 10.36
CA SER A 207 -22.03 23.64 10.99
C SER A 207 -21.75 22.58 9.93
N ILE A 208 -20.78 21.70 10.20
CA ILE A 208 -20.38 20.61 9.31
C ILE A 208 -20.49 19.24 9.95
N ASP A 209 -20.77 18.23 9.14
CA ASP A 209 -20.69 16.82 9.51
C ASP A 209 -19.51 16.18 8.78
N LEU A 210 -18.56 15.62 9.54
CA LEU A 210 -17.43 14.83 9.06
C LEU A 210 -17.80 13.36 9.11
N TRP A 211 -17.84 12.72 7.95
CA TRP A 211 -18.25 11.34 7.76
C TRP A 211 -17.07 10.44 7.42
N PHE A 212 -17.03 9.25 8.02
CA PHE A 212 -16.02 8.23 7.72
C PHE A 212 -16.66 6.91 7.30
N ALA A 213 -16.06 6.29 6.29
CA ALA A 213 -16.29 4.92 5.89
C ALA A 213 -15.02 4.12 6.18
N LEU A 214 -15.20 3.00 6.88
CA LEU A 214 -14.17 2.05 7.25
C LEU A 214 -14.67 0.65 6.87
N SER A 215 -13.77 -0.25 6.49
CA SER A 215 -14.07 -1.67 6.32
C SER A 215 -13.25 -2.50 7.28
N ASP A 216 -13.78 -3.65 7.64
CA ASP A 216 -13.18 -4.58 8.57
C ASP A 216 -13.62 -6.00 8.19
N GLU A 217 -12.74 -6.98 8.35
CA GLU A 217 -13.00 -8.38 7.97
C GLU A 217 -13.17 -9.31 9.18
N SER A 218 -13.09 -8.77 10.40
CA SER A 218 -13.15 -9.50 11.66
C SER A 218 -14.51 -10.17 11.91
N GLY A 219 -15.56 -9.62 11.30
CA GLY A 219 -16.96 -9.94 11.58
C GLY A 219 -17.50 -9.34 12.88
N ASN A 220 -16.67 -8.67 13.67
CA ASN A 220 -17.09 -7.93 14.85
C ASN A 220 -17.59 -6.52 14.50
N PRO A 221 -18.48 -5.94 15.32
CA PRO A 221 -18.82 -4.52 15.18
C PRO A 221 -17.59 -3.64 15.44
N LEU A 222 -17.21 -2.85 14.44
CA LEU A 222 -16.10 -1.92 14.56
C LEU A 222 -16.44 -0.75 15.51
N LEU A 223 -15.62 -0.55 16.55
CA LEU A 223 -15.70 0.59 17.45
C LEU A 223 -14.83 1.73 16.93
N VAL A 224 -15.43 2.88 16.68
CA VAL A 224 -14.74 4.12 16.31
C VAL A 224 -15.15 5.19 17.31
N ASP A 225 -14.22 5.57 18.18
CA ASP A 225 -14.56 6.41 19.35
C ASP A 225 -13.99 7.82 19.31
N SER A 226 -12.91 8.04 18.56
CA SER A 226 -12.15 9.28 18.60
C SER A 226 -11.76 9.77 17.21
N LEU A 227 -11.98 11.05 16.97
CA LEU A 227 -11.44 11.80 15.84
C LEU A 227 -10.41 12.80 16.35
N PHE A 228 -9.26 12.81 15.68
CA PHE A 228 -8.16 13.76 15.85
C PHE A 228 -8.07 14.62 14.60
N LEU A 229 -8.08 15.94 14.79
CA LEU A 229 -7.84 16.91 13.71
C LEU A 229 -6.55 17.67 13.98
N SER A 230 -5.68 17.78 12.97
CA SER A 230 -4.39 18.46 13.08
C SER A 230 -4.08 19.31 11.88
N TYR A 231 -3.35 20.42 12.08
CA TYR A 231 -2.74 21.18 10.99
C TYR A 231 -1.48 20.50 10.44
N SER A 232 -0.91 19.54 11.18
CA SER A 232 0.18 18.71 10.69
C SER A 232 -0.36 17.40 10.13
N ARG A 233 0.07 17.07 8.92
CA ARG A 233 -0.31 15.83 8.23
C ARG A 233 0.14 14.56 8.99
N ASP A 234 1.27 14.65 9.70
CA ASP A 234 1.96 13.48 10.26
C ASP A 234 2.10 13.55 11.79
N ASN A 235 1.57 14.59 12.44
CA ASN A 235 1.68 14.78 13.88
C ASN A 235 0.35 15.23 14.51
N TYR A 236 -0.20 14.40 15.40
CA TYR A 236 -1.48 14.63 16.09
C TYR A 236 -1.32 14.85 17.60
N SER A 237 -0.09 15.11 18.09
CA SER A 237 0.16 15.37 19.51
C SER A 237 -0.63 16.57 20.07
N ASN A 238 -0.76 17.64 19.27
CA ASN A 238 -1.53 18.84 19.57
C ASN A 238 -2.81 18.93 18.72
N SER A 239 -3.56 17.83 18.63
CA SER A 239 -4.79 17.74 17.84
C SER A 239 -6.04 18.22 18.57
N PHE A 240 -7.01 18.73 17.82
CA PHE A 240 -8.39 18.83 18.29
C PHE A 240 -8.98 17.43 18.39
N ARG A 241 -9.76 17.17 19.43
CA ARG A 241 -10.31 15.83 19.73
C ARG A 241 -11.82 15.87 19.82
N TYR A 242 -12.48 14.95 19.12
CA TYR A 242 -13.93 14.82 19.12
C TYR A 242 -14.33 13.37 19.34
N ALA A 243 -15.42 13.17 20.09
CA ALA A 243 -16.06 11.86 20.20
C ALA A 243 -16.80 11.55 18.89
N VAL A 244 -16.57 10.37 18.35
CA VAL A 244 -17.23 9.90 17.13
C VAL A 244 -18.60 9.32 17.48
N GLN A 245 -19.61 9.66 16.69
CA GLN A 245 -20.94 9.10 16.79
C GLN A 245 -21.10 8.00 15.74
N THR A 246 -21.50 6.81 16.17
CA THR A 246 -22.04 5.79 15.27
C THR A 246 -23.51 6.14 14.99
N THR A 247 -23.83 6.51 13.75
CA THR A 247 -25.18 6.94 13.36
C THR A 247 -25.80 5.99 12.33
N GLY A 248 -27.02 6.29 11.86
CA GLY A 248 -27.51 5.71 10.61
C GLY A 248 -26.52 5.97 9.47
N SER A 249 -26.40 5.03 8.54
CA SER A 249 -25.46 5.10 7.42
C SER A 249 -25.98 6.02 6.31
N THR A 250 -25.09 6.81 5.73
CA THR A 250 -25.31 7.49 4.44
C THR A 250 -24.38 6.91 3.38
N ALA A 251 -24.69 7.10 2.10
CA ALA A 251 -23.89 6.57 1.00
C ALA A 251 -23.18 7.69 0.22
N TYR A 252 -21.87 7.58 0.08
CA TYR A 252 -21.08 8.45 -0.78
C TYR A 252 -20.09 7.64 -1.61
N VAL A 253 -19.58 8.25 -2.67
CA VAL A 253 -18.42 7.71 -3.39
C VAL A 253 -17.21 7.70 -2.47
N ASP A 254 -16.55 6.56 -2.41
CA ASP A 254 -15.36 6.30 -1.60
C ASP A 254 -14.07 6.59 -2.39
N TYR A 255 -12.89 6.33 -1.81
CA TYR A 255 -11.65 6.67 -2.52
C TYR A 255 -11.37 5.77 -3.73
N TYR A 256 -12.04 4.62 -3.84
CA TYR A 256 -11.96 3.71 -4.99
C TYR A 256 -12.96 4.07 -6.10
N GLY A 257 -13.77 5.11 -5.91
CA GLY A 257 -14.78 5.51 -6.88
C GLY A 257 -16.08 4.70 -6.80
N ILE A 258 -16.30 3.94 -5.72
CA ILE A 258 -17.48 3.09 -5.54
C ILE A 258 -18.37 3.69 -4.44
N SER A 259 -19.69 3.50 -4.55
CA SER A 259 -20.62 3.90 -3.49
C SER A 259 -20.43 3.03 -2.25
N SER A 260 -20.08 3.63 -1.12
CA SER A 260 -19.84 2.97 0.15
C SER A 260 -20.64 3.61 1.29
N ASN A 261 -20.87 2.83 2.34
CA ASN A 261 -21.59 3.28 3.53
C ASN A 261 -20.66 4.04 4.49
N TYR A 262 -21.10 5.22 4.93
CA TYR A 262 -20.46 6.06 5.92
C TYR A 262 -21.32 6.04 7.18
N SER A 263 -20.79 5.43 8.24
CA SER A 263 -21.54 5.14 9.48
C SER A 263 -21.01 5.87 10.70
N TYR A 264 -19.88 6.56 10.56
CA TYR A 264 -19.20 7.26 11.65
C TYR A 264 -19.18 8.75 11.37
N LYS A 265 -19.61 9.55 12.35
CA LYS A 265 -19.81 10.98 12.16
C LYS A 265 -19.30 11.82 13.33
N VAL A 266 -18.77 13.00 13.02
CA VAL A 266 -18.56 14.09 13.99
C VAL A 266 -19.21 15.35 13.45
N THR A 267 -20.00 16.04 14.28
CA THR A 267 -20.56 17.35 13.95
C THR A 267 -19.73 18.45 14.60
N ILE A 268 -19.31 19.43 13.80
CA ILE A 268 -18.51 20.58 14.25
C ILE A 268 -19.29 21.87 13.96
N PRO A 269 -19.75 22.60 15.00
CA PRO A 269 -20.35 23.91 14.83
C PRO A 269 -19.29 24.97 14.57
N SER A 270 -19.65 26.01 13.81
CA SER A 270 -18.82 27.20 13.55
C SER A 270 -17.37 26.86 13.15
N PRO A 271 -17.17 26.04 12.09
CA PRO A 271 -15.83 25.60 11.69
C PRO A 271 -14.89 26.76 11.34
N ASP A 272 -15.42 27.88 10.83
CA ASP A 272 -14.72 29.12 10.53
C ASP A 272 -14.10 29.81 11.76
N GLN A 273 -14.65 29.57 12.95
CA GLN A 273 -14.13 30.09 14.22
C GLN A 273 -13.08 29.18 14.86
N ILE A 274 -13.03 27.92 14.44
CA ILE A 274 -12.15 26.89 15.01
C ILE A 274 -10.91 26.69 14.12
N PHE A 275 -11.11 26.68 12.80
CA PHE A 275 -10.07 26.37 11.83
C PHE A 275 -9.61 27.60 11.08
N LEU A 276 -8.29 27.70 10.88
CA LEU A 276 -7.70 28.76 10.09
C LEU A 276 -8.14 28.66 8.63
N GLU A 277 -8.51 29.81 8.06
CA GLU A 277 -8.89 29.89 6.65
C GLU A 277 -7.76 29.40 5.73
N ASN A 278 -8.14 28.73 4.64
CA ASN A 278 -7.27 28.17 3.61
C ASN A 278 -6.17 27.22 4.12
N THR A 279 -6.27 26.74 5.36
CA THR A 279 -5.28 25.87 5.99
C THR A 279 -5.80 24.43 6.06
N PHE A 280 -4.96 23.47 5.72
CA PHE A 280 -5.30 22.05 5.79
C PHE A 280 -5.56 21.60 7.22
N VAL A 281 -6.69 20.93 7.41
CA VAL A 281 -7.02 20.19 8.61
C VAL A 281 -7.08 18.72 8.25
N PHE A 282 -6.10 17.95 8.73
CA PHE A 282 -5.97 16.52 8.49
C PHE A 282 -6.72 15.75 9.57
N ALA A 283 -7.50 14.74 9.16
CA ALA A 283 -8.29 13.90 10.04
C ALA A 283 -7.62 12.55 10.27
N GLN A 284 -7.66 12.07 11.52
CA GLN A 284 -7.27 10.72 11.92
C GLN A 284 -8.31 10.17 12.89
N VAL A 285 -8.78 8.95 12.68
CA VAL A 285 -9.74 8.27 13.55
C VAL A 285 -9.09 7.11 14.27
N ARG A 286 -9.54 6.83 15.49
CA ARG A 286 -9.18 5.61 16.22
C ARG A 286 -10.25 4.55 16.00
N ALA A 287 -9.83 3.36 15.57
CA ALA A 287 -10.70 2.23 15.29
C ALA A 287 -10.24 0.97 16.05
N ASN A 288 -11.18 0.13 16.45
CA ASN A 288 -10.95 -1.11 17.18
C ASN A 288 -12.00 -2.16 16.79
N ASP A 289 -11.55 -3.28 16.22
CA ASP A 289 -12.35 -4.44 15.82
C ASP A 289 -12.52 -5.49 16.96
N GLY A 290 -11.82 -5.30 18.08
CA GLY A 290 -11.81 -6.24 19.21
C GLY A 290 -10.94 -7.47 19.00
N VAL A 291 -10.22 -7.58 17.88
CA VAL A 291 -9.29 -8.67 17.56
C VAL A 291 -7.86 -8.12 17.49
N ASN A 292 -7.65 -7.08 16.68
CA ASN A 292 -6.39 -6.39 16.52
C ASN A 292 -6.18 -5.32 17.60
N ILE A 293 -4.93 -4.90 17.78
CA ILE A 293 -4.62 -3.73 18.62
C ILE A 293 -5.29 -2.50 18.01
N PRO A 294 -5.94 -1.63 18.81
CA PRO A 294 -6.58 -0.42 18.29
C PRO A 294 -5.64 0.42 17.42
N VAL A 295 -6.13 0.81 16.24
CA VAL A 295 -5.34 1.49 15.22
C VAL A 295 -5.76 2.95 15.04
N LEU A 296 -4.81 3.76 14.58
CA LEU A 296 -5.04 5.14 14.15
C LEU A 296 -4.96 5.21 12.62
N LEU A 297 -6.01 5.75 12.01
CA LEU A 297 -6.20 5.76 10.56
C LEU A 297 -6.58 7.16 10.05
N PRO A 298 -5.86 7.78 9.10
CA PRO A 298 -4.62 7.33 8.48
C PRO A 298 -3.48 7.11 9.48
N GLY A 299 -2.68 6.07 9.25
CA GLY A 299 -1.53 5.71 10.08
C GLY A 299 -0.24 6.43 9.66
N PRO A 300 0.86 6.22 10.40
CA PRO A 300 2.13 6.91 10.14
C PRO A 300 2.69 6.60 8.73
N VAL A 301 2.56 5.35 8.28
CA VAL A 301 3.05 4.90 6.96
C VAL A 301 2.06 5.07 5.81
N THR A 302 0.86 5.61 6.08
CA THR A 302 -0.13 5.85 5.02
C THR A 302 0.41 6.85 3.99
N LEU A 303 0.20 6.54 2.70
CA LEU A 303 0.69 7.35 1.58
C LEU A 303 0.21 8.82 1.70
N PRO A 304 1.05 9.82 1.38
CA PRO A 304 0.71 11.23 1.55
C PRO A 304 -0.57 11.67 0.84
N HIS A 305 -0.85 11.13 -0.36
CA HIS A 305 -2.07 11.48 -1.10
C HIS A 305 -3.34 10.97 -0.43
N ILE A 306 -3.29 9.82 0.24
CA ILE A 306 -4.40 9.33 1.07
C ILE A 306 -4.58 10.24 2.27
N LYS A 307 -3.50 10.65 2.95
CA LYS A 307 -3.61 11.63 4.06
C LYS A 307 -4.25 12.95 3.60
N ASN A 308 -3.93 13.42 2.40
CA ASN A 308 -4.58 14.59 1.80
C ASN A 308 -6.07 14.35 1.49
N TYR A 309 -6.44 13.16 1.03
CA TYR A 309 -7.84 12.79 0.84
C TYR A 309 -8.63 12.83 2.16
N TYR A 310 -7.98 12.55 3.30
CA TYR A 310 -8.52 12.68 4.65
C TYR A 310 -8.27 14.08 5.25
N SER A 311 -8.48 15.13 4.44
CA SER A 311 -8.34 16.52 4.90
C SER A 311 -9.43 17.43 4.35
N PHE A 312 -9.64 18.56 5.04
CA PHE A 312 -10.50 19.64 4.58
C PHE A 312 -9.88 21.01 4.85
N ARG A 313 -10.44 22.06 4.23
CA ARG A 313 -10.04 23.46 4.41
C ARG A 313 -11.28 24.34 4.40
N CYS A 314 -11.34 25.31 5.31
CA CYS A 314 -12.33 26.37 5.24
C CYS A 314 -11.89 27.40 4.18
N THR A 315 -12.74 27.69 3.21
CA THR A 315 -12.46 28.59 2.09
C THR A 315 -13.49 29.70 2.01
N ASN A 316 -13.05 30.92 1.67
CA ASN A 316 -13.95 32.03 1.33
C ASN A 316 -14.68 31.84 0.01
#